data_AF-X1DXQ6-F1
#
_entry.id   AF-X1DXQ6-F1
#
_cell.length_a   1.000
_cell.length_b   1.000
_cell.length_c   1.000
_cell.angle_alpha   90.00
_cell.angle_beta   90.00
_cell.angle_gamma   90.00
#
_symmetry.space_group_name_H-M   'P 1'
#
loop_
_entity.id
_entity.type
_entity.pdbx_description
1 polymer ?
#
loop_
_entity_poly.entity_id
_entity_poly.type
_entity_poly.pdbx_seq_one_letter_code
_entity_poly.pdbx_strand_id
1 'polypeptide(L)'
;ERRKLLKLFGAEIILTPAERGMTGAVKEAERLVAENPDAFMPQQFNNPANPQIHRETTAKEIWVDSDGKVDIFVSGVGTGGTLTGCGEVLKQHNKNLKVIAVEP
;
A
#
# COMPACT_ATOMS: atom_id res chain seq x y z
N GLU A 1 2.55 -18.82 9.11
CA GLU A 1 2.84 -18.92 7.66
C GLU A 1 3.68 -17.76 7.11
N ARG A 2 3.22 -16.50 7.15
CA ARG A 2 3.93 -15.34 6.58
C ARG A 2 5.41 -15.22 6.97
N ARG A 3 5.75 -15.43 8.26
CA ARG A 3 7.14 -15.43 8.74
C ARG A 3 8.00 -16.52 8.10
N LYS A 4 7.43 -17.71 7.84
CA LYS A 4 8.15 -18.82 7.20
C LYS A 4 8.47 -18.48 5.75
N LEU A 5 7.50 -17.91 5.03
CA LEU A 5 7.67 -17.49 3.63
C LEU A 5 8.77 -16.41 3.50
N LEU A 6 8.75 -15.39 4.34
CA LEU A 6 9.78 -14.33 4.33
C LEU A 6 11.18 -14.88 4.60
N LYS A 7 11.32 -15.81 5.56
CA LYS A 7 12.60 -16.48 5.82
C LYS A 7 13.09 -17.32 4.63
N LEU A 8 12.17 -17.95 3.88
CA LEU A 8 12.54 -18.71 2.67
C LEU A 8 13.11 -17.82 1.57
N PHE A 9 12.69 -16.55 1.49
CA PHE A 9 13.28 -15.55 0.61
C PHE A 9 14.56 -14.89 1.19
N GLY A 10 15.05 -15.34 2.34
CA GLY A 10 16.27 -14.82 2.96
C GLY A 10 16.07 -13.57 3.83
N ALA A 11 14.83 -13.17 4.11
CA ALA A 11 14.58 -12.01 4.97
C ALA A 11 14.90 -12.31 6.44
N GLU A 12 15.62 -11.40 7.09
CA GLU A 12 15.72 -11.33 8.53
C GLU A 12 14.41 -10.79 9.12
N ILE A 13 13.93 -11.39 10.20
CA ILE A 13 12.65 -11.02 10.83
C ILE A 13 12.88 -10.65 12.29
N ILE A 14 12.71 -9.37 12.59
CA ILE A 14 12.72 -8.83 13.94
C ILE A 14 11.27 -8.74 14.44
N LEU A 15 11.00 -9.30 15.62
CA LEU A 15 9.68 -9.28 16.24
C LEU A 15 9.61 -8.14 17.26
N THR A 16 8.61 -7.28 17.14
CA THR A 16 8.31 -6.22 18.10
C THR A 16 7.17 -6.63 19.05
N PRO A 17 7.04 -5.99 20.23
CA PRO A 17 5.95 -6.28 21.16
C PRO A 17 4.57 -6.06 20.52
N ALA A 18 3.65 -7.00 20.74
CA ALA A 18 2.37 -7.06 20.06
C ALA A 18 1.45 -5.89 20.43
N GLU A 19 1.49 -5.46 21.69
CA GLU A 19 0.71 -4.36 22.25
C GLU A 19 1.03 -3.01 21.61
N ARG A 20 2.19 -2.85 20.96
CA ARG A 20 2.59 -1.63 20.25
C ARG A 20 2.10 -1.59 18.80
N GLY A 21 1.57 -2.71 18.29
CA GLY A 21 1.01 -2.81 16.93
C GLY A 21 1.98 -2.35 15.82
N MET A 22 1.41 -1.82 14.73
CA MET A 22 2.17 -1.32 13.58
C MET A 22 3.10 -0.16 13.95
N THR A 23 2.63 0.76 14.80
CA THR A 23 3.43 1.92 15.25
C THR A 23 4.71 1.47 15.96
N GLY A 24 4.66 0.39 16.74
CA GLY A 24 5.84 -0.21 17.36
C GLY A 24 6.83 -0.75 16.34
N ALA A 25 6.34 -1.42 15.29
CA ALA A 25 7.18 -1.95 14.21
C ALA A 25 7.84 -0.85 13.39
N VAL A 26 7.12 0.25 13.10
CA VAL A 26 7.67 1.42 12.39
C VAL A 26 8.78 2.07 13.21
N LYS A 27 8.57 2.32 14.51
CA LYS A 27 9.59 2.90 15.38
C LYS A 27 10.86 2.05 15.47
N GLU A 28 10.71 0.72 15.51
CA GLU A 28 11.87 -0.17 15.50
C GLU A 28 12.61 -0.12 14.16
N ALA A 29 11.88 -0.06 13.03
CA ALA A 29 12.50 0.10 11.71
C ALA A 29 13.24 1.45 11.58
N GLU A 30 12.68 2.54 12.10
CA GLU A 30 13.34 3.85 12.16
C GLU A 30 14.63 3.80 12.99
N ARG A 31 14.62 3.12 14.15
CA ARG A 31 15.80 2.91 14.99
C ARG A 31 16.89 2.16 14.23
N LEU A 32 16.54 1.06 13.56
CA LEU A 32 17.50 0.25 12.79
C LEU A 32 18.16 1.05 11.66
N VAL A 33 17.38 1.92 10.99
CA VAL A 33 17.90 2.79 9.92
C VAL A 33 18.80 3.88 10.50
N ALA A 34 18.46 4.45 11.66
CA ALA A 34 19.30 5.44 12.32
C ALA A 34 20.64 4.86 12.79
N GLU A 35 20.68 3.58 13.17
CA GLU A 35 21.89 2.89 13.64
C GLU A 35 22.74 2.29 12.50
N ASN A 36 22.18 2.17 11.30
CA ASN A 36 22.86 1.56 10.16
C ASN A 36 22.89 2.54 8.96
N PRO A 37 24.03 3.23 8.73
CA PRO A 37 24.15 4.23 7.66
C PRO A 37 23.86 3.71 6.23
N ASP A 38 24.03 2.41 6.00
CA ASP A 38 23.78 1.77 4.70
C ASP A 38 22.33 1.28 4.55
N ALA A 39 21.51 1.40 5.60
CA ALA A 39 20.12 0.96 5.57
C ALA A 39 19.21 1.97 4.84
N PHE A 40 18.28 1.43 4.05
CA PHE A 40 17.23 2.20 3.39
C PHE A 40 15.85 1.72 3.85
N MET A 41 14.98 2.67 4.23
CA MET A 41 13.59 2.39 4.58
C MET A 41 12.66 2.80 3.43
N PRO A 42 11.93 1.87 2.78
CA PRO A 42 11.04 2.20 1.67
C PRO A 42 9.81 3.04 2.04
N GLN A 43 9.45 3.11 3.33
CA GLN A 43 8.35 3.90 3.90
C GLN A 43 7.01 3.80 3.13
N GLN A 44 6.42 2.61 3.03
CA GLN A 44 5.20 2.37 2.24
C GLN A 44 4.00 3.30 2.55
N PHE A 45 3.93 3.90 3.75
CA PHE A 45 2.87 4.84 4.13
C PHE A 45 3.10 6.27 3.61
N ASN A 46 4.36 6.66 3.37
CA ASN A 46 4.74 8.02 2.98
C ASN A 46 5.27 8.12 1.54
N ASN A 47 5.70 6.99 0.98
CA ASN A 47 6.37 6.97 -0.32
C ASN A 47 5.37 7.18 -1.47
N PRO A 48 5.49 8.26 -2.26
CA PRO A 48 4.56 8.55 -3.34
C PRO A 48 4.57 7.50 -4.45
N ALA A 49 5.61 6.65 -4.54
CA ALA A 49 5.66 5.54 -5.47
C ALA A 49 4.54 4.50 -5.21
N ASN A 50 4.07 4.37 -3.96
CA ASN A 50 2.99 3.44 -3.60
C ASN A 50 1.65 3.79 -4.31
N PRO A 51 1.05 4.99 -4.15
CA PRO A 51 -0.13 5.33 -4.94
C PRO A 51 0.20 5.46 -6.43
N GLN A 52 1.42 5.87 -6.81
CA GLN A 52 1.79 6.06 -8.21
C GLN A 52 1.68 4.77 -9.02
N ILE A 53 2.17 3.64 -8.51
CA ILE A 53 2.09 2.38 -9.27
C ILE A 53 0.63 2.01 -9.57
N HIS A 54 -0.30 2.29 -8.64
CA HIS A 54 -1.73 2.04 -8.86
C HIS A 54 -2.36 2.98 -9.89
N ARG A 55 -1.90 4.22 -10.01
CA ARG A 55 -2.30 5.12 -11.11
C ARG A 55 -1.84 4.58 -12.46
N GLU A 56 -0.62 4.07 -12.50
CA GLU A 56 0.04 3.67 -13.74
C GLU A 56 -0.40 2.30 -14.26
N THR A 57 -0.81 1.41 -13.35
CA THR A 57 -1.14 0.01 -13.65
C THR A 57 -2.59 -0.32 -13.24
N THR A 58 -2.84 -0.52 -11.94
CA THR A 58 -4.11 -1.05 -11.41
C THR A 58 -5.34 -0.27 -11.89
N ALA A 59 -5.29 1.06 -11.92
CA ALA A 59 -6.39 1.89 -12.40
C ALA A 59 -6.67 1.68 -13.89
N LYS A 60 -5.62 1.53 -14.71
CA LYS A 60 -5.75 1.34 -16.15
C LYS A 60 -6.28 -0.05 -16.47
N GLU A 61 -5.81 -1.06 -15.76
CA GLU A 61 -6.33 -2.44 -15.86
C GLU A 61 -7.83 -2.46 -15.59
N ILE A 62 -8.28 -1.89 -14.46
CA ILE A 62 -9.71 -1.80 -14.13
C ILE A 62 -10.50 -1.06 -15.22
N TRP A 63 -9.98 0.06 -15.72
CA TRP A 63 -10.65 0.84 -16.75
C TRP A 63 -10.79 0.05 -18.06
N VAL A 64 -9.71 -0.58 -18.53
CA VAL A 64 -9.68 -1.36 -19.77
C VAL A 64 -10.56 -2.59 -19.65
N ASP A 65 -10.39 -3.38 -18.59
CA ASP A 65 -11.08 -4.66 -18.42
C ASP A 65 -12.58 -4.49 -18.12
N SER A 66 -13.01 -3.31 -17.69
CA SER A 66 -14.42 -2.96 -17.55
C SER A 66 -15.04 -2.34 -18.80
N ASP A 67 -14.30 -2.22 -19.92
CA ASP A 67 -14.68 -1.41 -21.09
C ASP A 67 -15.11 0.03 -20.72
N GLY A 68 -14.49 0.60 -19.69
CA GLY A 68 -14.86 1.92 -19.15
C GLY A 68 -16.22 1.97 -18.44
N LYS A 69 -16.80 0.83 -18.06
CA LYS A 69 -18.14 0.72 -17.42
C LYS A 69 -18.07 0.60 -15.90
N VAL A 70 -16.91 0.82 -15.28
CA VAL A 70 -16.82 0.83 -13.82
C VAL A 70 -17.54 2.05 -13.23
N ASP A 71 -18.56 1.78 -12.40
CA ASP A 71 -19.38 2.80 -11.73
C ASP A 71 -19.01 3.00 -10.26
N ILE A 72 -18.52 1.93 -9.61
CA ILE A 72 -18.16 1.92 -8.19
C ILE A 72 -16.85 1.17 -8.02
N PHE A 73 -15.89 1.80 -7.34
CA PHE A 73 -14.65 1.18 -6.91
C PHE A 73 -14.61 1.11 -5.38
N VAL A 74 -14.46 -0.10 -4.84
CA VAL A 74 -14.41 -0.35 -3.39
C VAL A 74 -13.05 -0.95 -3.04
N SER A 75 -12.35 -0.37 -2.06
CA SER A 75 -11.05 -0.89 -1.61
C SER A 75 -10.91 -0.76 -0.10
N GLY A 76 -10.36 -1.80 0.52
CA GLY A 76 -9.84 -1.72 1.88
C GLY A 76 -8.71 -0.70 1.97
N VAL A 77 -8.57 -0.04 3.13
CA VAL A 77 -7.54 0.97 3.37
C VAL A 77 -6.51 0.44 4.37
N GLY A 78 -5.31 0.15 3.85
CA GLY A 78 -4.10 -0.08 4.65
C GLY A 78 -3.16 1.13 4.55
N THR A 79 -2.29 1.13 3.55
CA THR A 79 -1.43 2.30 3.24
C THR A 79 -2.18 3.42 2.51
N GLY A 80 -3.38 3.14 1.99
CA GLY A 80 -4.16 4.06 1.15
C GLY A 80 -3.75 4.08 -0.32
N GLY A 81 -2.59 3.53 -0.69
CA GLY A 81 -2.04 3.62 -2.06
C GLY A 81 -3.01 3.17 -3.15
N THR A 82 -3.67 2.03 -2.95
CA THR A 82 -4.65 1.49 -3.93
C THR A 82 -5.87 2.39 -4.09
N LEU A 83 -6.49 2.82 -2.98
CA LEU A 83 -7.67 3.69 -3.02
C LEU A 83 -7.33 5.03 -3.69
N THR A 84 -6.20 5.64 -3.32
CA THR A 84 -5.74 6.91 -3.86
C THR A 84 -5.41 6.80 -5.35
N GLY A 85 -4.55 5.86 -5.74
CA GLY A 85 -4.10 5.75 -7.12
C GLY A 85 -5.22 5.37 -8.09
N CYS A 86 -6.04 4.38 -7.74
CA CYS A 86 -7.19 4.00 -8.56
C CYS A 86 -8.27 5.08 -8.56
N GLY A 87 -8.59 5.64 -7.40
CA GLY A 87 -9.64 6.65 -7.26
C GLY A 87 -9.36 7.91 -8.08
N GLU A 88 -8.12 8.41 -8.06
CA GLU A 88 -7.73 9.60 -8.82
C GLU A 88 -7.84 9.39 -10.34
N VAL A 89 -7.29 8.29 -10.86
CA VAL A 89 -7.27 8.03 -12.31
C VAL A 89 -8.66 7.65 -12.82
N LEU A 90 -9.38 6.75 -12.14
CA LEU A 90 -10.72 6.35 -12.58
C LEU A 90 -11.71 7.52 -12.55
N LYS A 91 -11.59 8.45 -11.59
CA LYS A 91 -12.39 9.71 -11.58
C LYS A 91 -11.99 10.71 -12.67
N GLN A 92 -10.82 10.57 -13.29
CA GLN A 92 -10.50 11.37 -14.48
C GLN A 92 -11.31 10.89 -15.68
N HIS A 93 -11.52 9.58 -15.81
CA HIS A 93 -12.30 8.97 -16.89
C HIS A 93 -13.82 9.03 -16.66
N ASN A 94 -14.29 8.75 -15.44
CA ASN A 94 -15.70 8.83 -15.07
C ASN A 94 -15.90 9.70 -13.83
N LYS A 95 -16.36 10.94 -14.02
CA LYS A 95 -16.59 11.91 -12.92
C LYS A 95 -17.67 11.46 -11.94
N ASN A 96 -18.58 10.58 -12.36
CA ASN A 96 -19.67 10.06 -11.54
C ASN A 96 -19.27 8.81 -10.73
N LEU A 97 -18.06 8.28 -10.94
CA LEU A 97 -17.56 7.11 -10.22
C LEU A 97 -17.61 7.33 -8.71
N LYS A 98 -18.18 6.35 -8.00
CA LYS A 98 -18.12 6.28 -6.53
C LYS A 98 -16.87 5.53 -6.10
N VAL A 99 -16.10 6.13 -5.20
CA VAL A 99 -14.91 5.51 -4.61
C VAL A 99 -15.18 5.34 -3.13
N ILE A 100 -15.14 4.10 -2.65
CA ILE A 100 -15.58 3.72 -1.31
C ILE A 100 -14.42 3.06 -0.57
N ALA A 101 -14.04 3.67 0.56
CA ALA A 101 -13.08 3.11 1.50
C ALA A 101 -13.75 2.08 2.41
N VAL A 102 -13.02 1.01 2.75
CA VAL A 102 -13.43 0.02 3.76
C VAL A 102 -12.37 -0.03 4.86
N GLU A 103 -12.81 0.11 6.11
CA GLU A 103 -12.01 -0.03 7.33
C GLU A 103 -12.75 -0.92 8.36
N PRO A 104 -12.03 -1.57 9.30
CA PRO A 104 -12.62 -2.37 10.39
C PRO A 104 -13.39 -1.55 11.44
#